data_AF-A0A974Y9Z2-F1
#
_entry.id   AF-A0A974Y9Z2-F1
#
_cell.length_a   1.000
_cell.length_b   1.000
_cell.length_c   1.000
_cell.angle_alpha   90.00
_cell.angle_beta   90.00
_cell.angle_gamma   90.00
#
_symmetry.space_group_name_H-M   'P 1'
#
loop_
_entity.id
_entity.type
_entity.pdbx_description
1 polymer ?
#
loop_
_entity_poly.entity_id
_entity_poly.type
_entity_poly.pdbx_seq_one_letter_code
_entity_poly.pdbx_strand_id
1 'polypeptide(L)'
;MMLPTVVLDPVVLWLLDGSESPSARAEEFLKQAVKWIKPDTRHSARLVISERALTRLQQAGMFPAEPHFTKVIEATGLSHVVSPKQLARDISRFLANIHIFEDEAAVKDGLFESFSATPCLFDSINDDAMKTMSADNACLVAANIKQGNSFIYGYSRDVSGETSIVVNCDVSGLHPQELEPVVGSPISVKMNVIRKPDEYLNCFDAELLWKNASTEIHIKMAIELEAQEIAKEQRRPIMKTLRIGSEFLSTLNANDAAGDGIFASVVRKKCAQVLAEAENLEINDFHTDTTRTEVRIRKRDDARAKRVHVTKSDRALRLMFWEKQDVIELATLGNKNEEYIHEGEVLEADQEVTVDAIN
;
A
#
# COMPACT_ATOMS: atom_id res chain seq x y z
N MET A 1 -10.01 3.69 -11.38
CA MET A 1 -8.86 4.47 -10.84
C MET A 1 -7.63 3.58 -10.88
N MET A 2 -6.47 4.04 -11.32
CA MET A 2 -5.23 3.29 -11.11
C MET A 2 -4.69 3.63 -9.72
N LEU A 3 -4.31 2.63 -8.96
CA LEU A 3 -3.65 2.84 -7.68
C LEU A 3 -2.27 3.48 -7.91
N PRO A 4 -1.86 4.47 -7.12
CA PRO A 4 -0.55 5.07 -7.20
C PRO A 4 0.55 4.04 -6.94
N THR A 5 1.57 4.08 -7.78
CA THR A 5 2.80 3.32 -7.55
C THR A 5 3.64 4.03 -6.48
N VAL A 6 4.29 3.27 -5.60
CA VAL A 6 5.22 3.81 -4.59
C VAL A 6 6.63 3.82 -5.17
N VAL A 7 7.19 5.02 -5.33
CA VAL A 7 8.57 5.23 -5.77
C VAL A 7 9.47 5.28 -4.55
N LEU A 8 10.34 4.29 -4.39
CA LEU A 8 11.23 4.20 -3.25
C LEU A 8 12.42 5.14 -3.41
N ASP A 9 12.69 5.92 -2.36
CA ASP A 9 13.93 6.66 -2.22
C ASP A 9 15.11 5.68 -2.12
N PRO A 10 16.25 5.94 -2.77
CA PRO A 10 17.45 5.10 -2.63
C PRO A 10 17.93 4.92 -1.18
N VAL A 11 17.62 5.84 -0.27
CA VAL A 11 17.88 5.72 1.17
C VAL A 11 17.15 4.52 1.80
N VAL A 12 16.08 4.00 1.18
CA VAL A 12 15.44 2.75 1.64
C VAL A 12 16.41 1.56 1.51
N LEU A 13 17.26 1.56 0.50
CA LEU A 13 18.30 0.53 0.31
C LEU A 13 19.58 0.86 1.09
N TRP A 14 19.84 2.15 1.23
CA TRP A 14 21.02 2.65 1.90
C TRP A 14 20.72 2.96 3.35
N LEU A 15 20.85 1.89 4.13
CA LEU A 15 20.20 1.82 5.41
C LEU A 15 20.78 2.75 6.47
N LEU A 16 22.07 3.08 6.41
CA LEU A 16 22.72 3.85 7.46
C LEU A 16 23.88 4.62 6.83
N ASP A 17 23.91 5.94 7.05
CA ASP A 17 24.92 6.85 6.50
C ASP A 17 26.09 7.13 7.45
N GLY A 18 26.18 6.36 8.54
CA GLY A 18 27.15 6.57 9.60
C GLY A 18 26.86 7.79 10.49
N SER A 19 25.76 8.54 10.26
CA SER A 19 25.32 9.61 11.16
C SER A 19 24.67 9.10 12.44
N GLU A 20 24.18 7.87 12.38
CA GLU A 20 23.43 7.25 13.45
C GLU A 20 24.42 6.59 14.39
N SER A 21 24.83 7.32 15.43
CA SER A 21 25.55 6.74 16.57
C SER A 21 24.78 5.51 17.10
N PRO A 22 25.44 4.54 17.76
CA PRO A 22 24.79 3.32 18.24
C PRO A 22 23.63 3.69 19.17
N SER A 23 22.43 3.67 18.62
CA SER A 23 21.24 4.20 19.27
C SER A 23 20.03 3.46 18.74
N ALA A 24 18.97 3.42 19.55
CA ALA A 24 17.69 2.83 19.19
C ALA A 24 17.13 3.33 17.84
N ARG A 25 17.60 4.49 17.35
CA ARG A 25 17.21 5.06 16.06
C ARG A 25 17.69 4.23 14.86
N ALA A 26 18.91 3.71 14.90
CA ALA A 26 19.46 2.86 13.84
C ALA A 26 18.73 1.52 13.74
N GLU A 27 18.38 0.95 14.90
CA GLU A 27 17.58 -0.27 14.94
C GLU A 27 16.17 -0.04 14.38
N GLU A 28 15.52 1.06 14.77
CA GLU A 28 14.18 1.41 14.26
C GLU A 28 14.21 1.67 12.76
N PHE A 29 15.19 2.43 12.27
CA PHE A 29 15.36 2.66 10.84
C PHE A 29 15.53 1.34 10.08
N LEU A 30 16.41 0.45 10.55
CA LEU A 30 16.61 -0.86 9.93
C LEU A 30 15.31 -1.68 9.92
N LYS A 31 14.55 -1.67 11.01
CA LYS A 31 13.25 -2.35 11.08
C LYS A 31 12.28 -1.80 10.04
N GLN A 32 12.20 -0.48 9.86
CA GLN A 32 11.30 0.12 8.87
C GLN A 32 11.74 -0.16 7.43
N ALA A 33 13.03 -0.06 7.14
CA ALA A 33 13.55 -0.38 5.81
C ALA A 33 13.39 -1.86 5.45
N VAL A 34 13.55 -2.77 6.43
CA VAL A 34 13.26 -4.20 6.22
C VAL A 34 11.80 -4.44 5.85
N LYS A 35 10.85 -3.63 6.36
CA LYS A 35 9.45 -3.74 5.94
C LYS A 35 9.27 -3.39 4.46
N TRP A 36 10.05 -2.45 3.91
CA TRP A 36 10.02 -2.16 2.47
C TRP A 36 10.59 -3.30 1.63
N ILE A 37 11.67 -3.93 2.11
CA ILE A 37 12.36 -5.04 1.43
C ILE A 37 11.55 -6.33 1.50
N LYS A 38 10.80 -6.52 2.59
CA LYS A 38 9.91 -7.65 2.86
C LYS A 38 8.51 -7.12 3.16
N PRO A 39 7.83 -6.55 2.17
CA PRO A 39 6.50 -6.01 2.40
C PRO A 39 5.59 -7.14 2.87
N ASP A 40 4.82 -6.87 3.92
CA ASP A 40 3.70 -7.73 4.29
C ASP A 40 2.74 -7.76 3.10
N THR A 41 2.41 -8.95 2.61
CA THR A 41 1.58 -9.15 1.40
C THR A 41 0.18 -8.58 1.55
N ARG A 42 -0.21 -8.14 2.75
CA ARG A 42 -1.50 -7.52 3.04
C ARG A 42 -1.82 -6.28 2.20
N HIS A 43 -0.82 -5.54 1.72
CA HIS A 43 -1.04 -4.34 0.94
C HIS A 43 -0.27 -4.42 -0.39
N SER A 44 -0.98 -4.75 -1.47
CA SER A 44 -0.46 -4.90 -2.84
C SER A 44 -0.07 -3.57 -3.49
N ALA A 45 0.70 -2.74 -2.79
CA ALA A 45 1.29 -1.54 -3.37
C ALA A 45 2.34 -1.96 -4.40
N ARG A 46 2.25 -1.40 -5.61
CA ARG A 46 3.29 -1.58 -6.61
C ARG A 46 4.49 -0.73 -6.20
N LEU A 47 5.65 -1.36 -6.04
CA LEU A 47 6.89 -0.69 -5.65
C LEU A 47 7.79 -0.54 -6.88
N VAL A 48 8.37 0.63 -7.06
CA VAL A 48 9.37 0.92 -8.09
C VAL A 48 10.56 1.67 -7.52
N ILE A 49 11.69 1.59 -8.22
CA ILE A 49 12.90 2.34 -7.88
C ILE A 49 13.57 2.88 -9.15
N SER A 50 14.23 4.04 -9.03
CA SER A 50 14.97 4.63 -10.14
C SER A 50 16.21 3.82 -10.49
N GLU A 51 16.36 3.45 -11.77
CA GLU A 51 17.56 2.80 -12.31
C GLU A 51 18.80 3.69 -12.13
N ARG A 52 18.64 5.00 -12.30
CA ARG A 52 19.73 5.98 -12.09
C ARG A 52 20.20 5.96 -10.64
N ALA A 53 19.27 5.87 -9.68
CA ALA A 53 19.60 5.77 -8.27
C ALA A 53 20.35 4.47 -7.95
N LEU A 54 19.91 3.33 -8.52
CA LEU A 54 20.60 2.05 -8.38
C LEU A 54 22.02 2.09 -8.96
N THR A 55 22.19 2.67 -10.15
CA THR A 55 23.49 2.80 -10.82
C THR A 55 24.45 3.64 -9.99
N ARG A 56 23.98 4.76 -9.42
CA ARG A 56 24.77 5.61 -8.53
C ARG A 56 25.19 4.89 -7.24
N LEU A 57 24.28 4.13 -6.63
CA LEU A 57 24.59 3.29 -5.46
C LEU A 57 25.67 2.24 -5.77
N GLN A 58 25.60 1.60 -6.94
CA GLN A 58 26.61 0.64 -7.39
C GLN A 58 27.97 1.31 -7.63
N GLN A 59 27.99 2.46 -8.33
CA GLN A 59 29.21 3.22 -8.60
C GLN A 59 29.88 3.75 -7.34
N ALA A 60 29.10 4.09 -6.32
CA ALA A 60 29.60 4.47 -5.00
C ALA A 60 30.14 3.28 -4.17
N GLY A 61 30.10 2.05 -4.71
CA GLY A 61 30.51 0.84 -4.00
C GLY A 61 29.57 0.48 -2.84
N MET A 62 28.34 1.02 -2.86
CA MET A 62 27.34 0.81 -1.82
C MET A 62 26.43 -0.40 -2.11
N PHE A 63 26.59 -1.07 -3.25
CA PHE A 63 25.90 -2.33 -3.57
C PHE A 63 26.76 -3.21 -4.51
N PRO A 64 26.80 -4.56 -4.38
CA PRO A 64 26.18 -5.40 -3.35
C PRO A 64 26.93 -5.34 -2.01
N ALA A 65 26.24 -4.91 -0.96
CA ALA A 65 26.89 -4.20 0.14
C ALA A 65 27.38 -5.03 1.34
N GLU A 66 27.62 -6.34 1.23
CA GLU A 66 27.99 -7.16 2.41
C GLU A 66 29.20 -6.58 3.21
N PRO A 67 30.27 -6.02 2.61
CA PRO A 67 31.32 -5.32 3.35
C PRO A 67 30.88 -3.97 3.97
N HIS A 68 30.02 -3.22 3.29
CA HIS A 68 29.48 -1.95 3.78
C HIS A 68 28.53 -2.17 4.97
N PHE A 69 27.57 -3.09 4.82
CA PHE A 69 26.66 -3.48 5.89
C PHE A 69 27.40 -4.08 7.09
N THR A 70 28.48 -4.85 6.86
CA THR A 70 29.31 -5.35 7.97
C THR A 70 29.87 -4.19 8.78
N LYS A 71 30.55 -3.22 8.12
CA LYS A 71 31.09 -2.03 8.79
C LYS A 71 30.03 -1.25 9.54
N VAL A 72 28.89 -1.04 8.90
CA VAL A 72 27.77 -0.24 9.43
C VAL A 72 27.08 -0.92 10.62
N ILE A 73 26.83 -2.23 10.54
CA ILE A 73 26.15 -3.01 11.59
C ILE A 73 27.08 -3.17 12.80
N GLU A 74 28.38 -3.34 12.57
CA GLU A 74 29.39 -3.35 13.63
C GLU A 74 29.50 -1.98 14.32
N ALA A 75 29.55 -0.89 13.55
CA ALA A 75 29.62 0.47 14.09
C ALA A 75 28.37 0.87 14.90
N THR A 76 27.20 0.32 14.57
CA THR A 76 25.95 0.57 15.29
C THR A 76 25.66 -0.42 16.42
N GLY A 77 26.46 -1.49 16.57
CA GLY A 77 26.27 -2.52 17.59
C GLY A 77 25.09 -3.46 17.33
N LEU A 78 24.58 -3.52 16.10
CA LEU A 78 23.35 -4.23 15.72
C LEU A 78 23.58 -5.65 15.20
N SER A 79 24.82 -6.17 15.33
CA SER A 79 25.18 -7.53 14.88
C SER A 79 24.36 -8.65 15.54
N HIS A 80 23.73 -8.36 16.68
CA HIS A 80 22.83 -9.28 17.39
C HIS A 80 21.39 -9.27 16.85
N VAL A 81 21.00 -8.22 16.11
CA VAL A 81 19.65 -8.04 15.54
C VAL A 81 19.61 -8.47 14.08
N VAL A 82 20.62 -8.10 13.30
CA VAL A 82 20.63 -8.30 11.85
C VAL A 82 21.96 -8.87 11.39
N SER A 83 21.91 -9.94 10.59
CA SER A 83 23.09 -10.46 9.90
C SER A 83 23.36 -9.64 8.63
N PRO A 84 24.56 -9.04 8.47
CA PRO A 84 24.92 -8.28 7.26
C PRO A 84 24.74 -9.09 5.98
N LYS A 85 25.11 -10.36 6.01
CA LYS A 85 24.97 -11.32 4.91
C LYS A 85 23.50 -11.59 4.55
N GLN A 86 22.67 -11.81 5.57
CA GLN A 86 21.24 -12.01 5.37
C GLN A 86 20.61 -10.77 4.72
N LEU A 87 20.95 -9.59 5.23
CA LEU A 87 20.42 -8.32 4.74
C LEU A 87 20.84 -8.04 3.30
N ALA A 88 22.12 -8.25 2.96
CA ALA A 88 22.61 -8.12 1.60
C ALA A 88 21.86 -9.05 0.63
N ARG A 89 21.61 -10.29 1.05
CA ARG A 89 20.83 -11.27 0.29
C ARG A 89 19.38 -10.84 0.10
N ASP A 90 18.74 -10.34 1.15
CA ASP A 90 17.34 -9.89 1.11
C ASP A 90 17.17 -8.68 0.18
N ILE A 91 18.07 -7.70 0.26
CA ILE A 91 18.10 -6.56 -0.66
C ILE A 91 18.35 -7.02 -2.10
N SER A 92 19.30 -7.95 -2.32
CA SER A 92 19.57 -8.44 -3.66
C SER A 92 18.35 -9.13 -4.29
N ARG A 93 17.63 -9.94 -3.51
CA ARG A 93 16.38 -10.58 -3.95
C ARG A 93 15.29 -9.53 -4.23
N PHE A 94 15.16 -8.55 -3.35
CA PHE A 94 14.21 -7.46 -3.52
C PHE A 94 14.47 -6.67 -4.81
N LEU A 95 15.73 -6.27 -5.04
CA LEU A 95 16.14 -5.56 -6.26
C LEU A 95 16.00 -6.40 -7.53
N ALA A 96 16.15 -7.72 -7.44
CA ALA A 96 15.92 -8.60 -8.58
C ALA A 96 14.44 -8.68 -9.00
N ASN A 97 13.52 -8.36 -8.08
CA ASN A 97 12.07 -8.50 -8.28
C ASN A 97 11.33 -7.16 -8.37
N ILE A 98 11.98 -6.03 -8.05
CA ILE A 98 11.35 -4.71 -8.11
C ILE A 98 11.32 -4.18 -9.54
N HIS A 99 10.26 -3.43 -9.87
CA HIS A 99 10.14 -2.75 -11.15
C HIS A 99 10.97 -1.47 -11.20
N ILE A 100 11.42 -1.11 -12.40
CA ILE A 100 12.14 0.12 -12.66
C ILE A 100 11.14 1.27 -12.84
N PHE A 101 11.39 2.38 -12.15
CA PHE A 101 10.53 3.56 -12.18
C PHE A 101 10.40 4.13 -13.60
N GLU A 102 11.51 4.21 -14.32
CA GLU A 102 11.60 4.80 -15.66
C GLU A 102 10.80 4.02 -16.73
N ASP A 103 10.40 2.78 -16.45
CA ASP A 103 9.52 1.99 -17.32
C ASP A 103 8.03 2.36 -17.16
N GLU A 104 7.66 2.95 -16.01
CA GLU A 104 6.30 3.37 -15.68
C GLU A 104 6.09 4.89 -15.77
N ALA A 105 7.18 5.64 -15.71
CA ALA A 105 7.19 7.09 -15.70
C ALA A 105 7.05 7.68 -17.11
N ALA A 106 6.32 8.80 -17.20
CA ALA A 106 6.31 9.62 -18.42
C ALA A 106 7.66 10.35 -18.56
N VAL A 107 8.15 10.95 -17.47
CA VAL A 107 9.47 11.57 -17.38
C VAL A 107 10.46 10.54 -16.84
N LYS A 108 11.37 10.08 -17.68
CA LYS A 108 12.37 9.05 -17.37
C LYS A 108 13.65 9.62 -16.76
N ASP A 109 13.99 10.85 -17.15
CA ASP A 109 15.16 11.54 -16.59
C ASP A 109 14.96 13.05 -16.64
N GLY A 110 15.75 13.77 -15.84
CA GLY A 110 15.71 15.23 -15.81
C GLY A 110 16.98 15.87 -15.25
N LEU A 111 17.17 17.13 -15.66
CA LEU A 111 18.12 18.06 -15.09
C LEU A 111 17.34 19.08 -14.27
N PHE A 112 17.49 19.00 -12.95
CA PHE A 112 16.76 19.82 -11.99
C PHE A 112 17.72 20.77 -11.28
N GLU A 113 17.29 22.01 -11.10
CA GLU A 113 18.04 23.06 -10.42
C GLU A 113 17.19 23.63 -9.27
N SER A 114 17.83 24.37 -8.36
CA SER A 114 17.14 25.11 -7.28
C SER A 114 16.19 24.26 -6.40
N PHE A 115 16.52 22.99 -6.15
CA PHE A 115 15.67 22.11 -5.34
C PHE A 115 15.37 22.68 -3.95
N SER A 116 14.10 22.62 -3.56
CA SER A 116 13.66 22.80 -2.18
C SER A 116 12.44 21.93 -1.87
N ALA A 117 12.31 21.52 -0.60
CA ALA A 117 11.14 20.79 -0.12
C ALA A 117 10.62 21.42 1.17
N THR A 118 9.30 21.50 1.31
CA THR A 118 8.63 21.99 2.54
C THR A 118 7.59 20.98 3.02
N PRO A 119 7.77 20.36 4.21
CA PRO A 119 9.02 20.31 5.00
C PRO A 119 10.16 19.60 4.24
N CYS A 120 11.41 19.87 4.60
CA CYS A 120 12.56 19.19 4.02
C CYS A 120 12.77 17.83 4.69
N LEU A 121 12.67 16.73 3.93
CA LEU A 121 12.90 15.37 4.43
C LEU A 121 14.40 15.04 4.55
N PHE A 122 15.21 15.69 3.71
CA PHE A 122 16.58 15.28 3.44
C PHE A 122 17.62 15.95 4.35
N ASP A 123 17.19 16.81 5.27
CA ASP A 123 18.08 17.42 6.26
C ASP A 123 18.64 16.42 7.28
N SER A 124 18.01 15.25 7.37
CA SER A 124 18.50 14.12 8.16
C SER A 124 19.57 13.28 7.45
N ILE A 125 19.91 13.57 6.20
CA ILE A 125 20.94 12.87 5.43
C ILE A 125 22.26 13.64 5.55
N ASN A 126 23.28 13.01 6.13
CA ASN A 126 24.58 13.64 6.34
C ASN A 126 25.52 13.54 5.14
N ASP A 127 25.33 12.53 4.28
CA ASP A 127 26.13 12.37 3.07
C ASP A 127 25.56 13.25 1.94
N ASP A 128 26.35 14.21 1.47
CA ASP A 128 25.93 15.17 0.45
C ASP A 128 25.58 14.50 -0.90
N ALA A 129 26.26 13.42 -1.26
CA ALA A 129 25.98 12.72 -2.50
C ALA A 129 24.62 12.00 -2.43
N MET A 130 24.32 11.40 -1.28
CA MET A 130 23.02 10.76 -1.04
C MET A 130 21.91 11.79 -0.90
N LYS A 131 22.16 12.91 -0.21
CA LYS A 131 21.20 14.03 -0.13
C LYS A 131 20.84 14.55 -1.52
N THR A 132 21.85 14.71 -2.38
CA THR A 132 21.67 15.11 -3.79
C THR A 132 20.88 14.06 -4.57
N MET A 133 21.19 12.78 -4.38
CA MET A 133 20.47 11.71 -5.07
C MET A 133 18.99 11.59 -4.66
N SER A 134 18.67 11.73 -3.36
CA SER A 134 17.29 11.77 -2.88
C SER A 134 16.55 13.01 -3.39
N ALA A 135 17.22 14.17 -3.46
CA ALA A 135 16.66 15.39 -4.05
C ALA A 135 16.36 15.22 -5.55
N ASP A 136 17.29 14.68 -6.33
CA ASP A 136 17.10 14.36 -7.75
C ASP A 136 15.91 13.42 -7.95
N ASN A 137 15.82 12.36 -7.14
CA ASN A 137 14.73 11.38 -7.21
C ASN A 137 13.37 12.03 -6.88
N ALA A 138 13.30 12.86 -5.83
CA ALA A 138 12.08 13.58 -5.50
C ALA A 138 11.65 14.57 -6.58
N CYS A 139 12.59 15.27 -7.23
CA CYS A 139 12.31 16.11 -8.38
C CYS A 139 11.73 15.32 -9.54
N LEU A 140 12.29 14.14 -9.83
CA LEU A 140 11.83 13.27 -10.91
C LEU A 140 10.41 12.75 -10.66
N VAL A 141 10.11 12.36 -9.43
CA VAL A 141 8.75 11.96 -9.03
C VAL A 141 7.79 13.15 -9.12
N ALA A 142 8.17 14.32 -8.63
CA ALA A 142 7.37 15.54 -8.73
C ALA A 142 7.08 15.95 -10.18
N ALA A 143 8.07 15.82 -11.08
CA ALA A 143 7.89 16.06 -12.51
C ALA A 143 6.83 15.13 -13.12
N ASN A 144 6.86 13.85 -12.77
CA ASN A 144 5.86 12.89 -13.22
C ASN A 144 4.46 13.14 -12.63
N ILE A 145 4.37 13.53 -11.35
CA ILE A 145 3.09 13.92 -10.76
C ILE A 145 2.51 15.14 -11.48
N LYS A 146 3.35 16.11 -11.87
CA LYS A 146 2.93 17.26 -12.69
C LYS A 146 2.40 16.85 -14.07
N GLN A 147 2.86 15.72 -14.62
CA GLN A 147 2.35 15.12 -15.85
C GLN A 147 1.05 14.31 -15.66
N GLY A 148 0.55 14.20 -14.43
CA GLY A 148 -0.68 13.48 -14.11
C GLY A 148 -0.46 12.02 -13.71
N ASN A 149 0.78 11.54 -13.61
CA ASN A 149 1.06 10.23 -13.05
C ASN A 149 0.72 10.19 -11.55
N SER A 150 0.19 9.06 -11.09
CA SER A 150 -0.14 8.87 -9.67
C SER A 150 1.02 8.15 -8.98
N PHE A 151 1.84 8.90 -8.26
CA PHE A 151 2.98 8.36 -7.51
C PHE A 151 2.94 8.80 -6.05
N ILE A 152 3.41 7.92 -5.17
CA ILE A 152 3.67 8.21 -3.76
C ILE A 152 5.17 8.03 -3.51
N TYR A 153 5.76 8.91 -2.70
CA TYR A 153 7.17 8.82 -2.35
C TYR A 153 7.38 7.93 -1.12
N GLY A 154 8.11 6.83 -1.28
CA GLY A 154 8.50 5.95 -0.18
C GLY A 154 9.82 6.39 0.43
N TYR A 155 9.81 6.82 1.69
CA TYR A 155 11.00 7.35 2.37
C TYR A 155 11.06 6.90 3.83
N SER A 156 12.07 6.10 4.19
CA SER A 156 12.10 5.40 5.49
C SER A 156 12.63 6.21 6.68
N ARG A 157 13.27 7.38 6.48
CA ARG A 157 13.80 8.17 7.62
C ARG A 157 12.71 8.99 8.31
N ASP A 158 12.76 9.01 9.64
CA ASP A 158 11.82 9.78 10.46
C ASP A 158 12.40 11.14 10.89
N VAL A 159 11.59 12.19 10.65
CA VAL A 159 12.01 13.59 10.67
C VAL A 159 10.91 14.51 11.22
N SER A 160 9.64 14.10 11.16
CA SER A 160 8.52 15.06 11.22
C SER A 160 7.12 14.52 11.50
N GLY A 161 6.81 13.26 11.15
CA GLY A 161 5.42 12.75 11.14
C GLY A 161 4.54 13.27 9.98
N GLU A 162 5.10 14.05 9.04
CA GLU A 162 4.35 14.66 7.94
C GLU A 162 4.03 13.66 6.82
N THR A 163 2.80 13.69 6.29
CA THR A 163 2.32 12.74 5.27
C THR A 163 2.41 13.28 3.83
N SER A 164 2.85 14.53 3.68
CA SER A 164 3.06 15.16 2.38
C SER A 164 4.14 16.24 2.44
N ILE A 165 4.79 16.50 1.32
CA ILE A 165 5.73 17.61 1.13
C ILE A 165 5.39 18.39 -0.13
N VAL A 166 5.81 19.65 -0.19
CA VAL A 166 5.81 20.44 -1.42
C VAL A 166 7.23 20.46 -1.98
N VAL A 167 7.42 19.85 -3.15
CA VAL A 167 8.70 19.87 -3.88
C VAL A 167 8.69 21.03 -4.86
N ASN A 168 9.72 21.87 -4.81
CA ASN A 168 9.97 22.92 -5.79
C ASN A 168 11.33 22.73 -6.46
N CYS A 169 11.39 22.89 -7.78
CA CYS A 169 12.64 22.90 -8.54
C CYS A 169 12.45 23.58 -9.90
N ASP A 170 13.55 24.05 -10.46
CA ASP A 170 13.63 24.52 -11.85
C ASP A 170 14.01 23.34 -12.76
N VAL A 171 13.48 23.32 -13.98
CA VAL A 171 13.70 22.22 -14.93
C VAL A 171 14.49 22.72 -16.13
N SER A 172 15.74 22.29 -16.20
CA SER A 172 16.67 22.64 -17.27
C SER A 172 16.61 21.65 -18.45
N GLY A 173 16.09 20.45 -18.24
CA GLY A 173 15.87 19.47 -19.31
C GLY A 173 15.18 18.20 -18.82
N LEU A 174 14.50 17.49 -19.71
CA LEU A 174 13.82 16.22 -19.45
C LEU A 174 14.07 15.18 -20.54
N HIS A 175 13.86 13.91 -20.20
CA HIS A 175 13.80 12.79 -21.13
C HIS A 175 12.49 12.02 -20.97
N PRO A 176 11.71 11.77 -22.05
CA PRO A 176 11.91 12.27 -23.42
C PRO A 176 11.75 13.80 -23.51
N GLN A 177 12.46 14.43 -24.47
CA GLN A 177 12.49 15.89 -24.64
C GLN A 177 11.15 16.49 -25.11
N GLU A 178 10.25 15.65 -25.62
CA GLU A 178 8.96 16.02 -26.22
C GLU A 178 7.88 16.36 -25.19
N LEU A 179 8.19 16.32 -23.88
CA LEU A 179 7.27 16.65 -22.81
C LEU A 179 7.13 18.17 -22.64
N GLU A 180 6.33 18.78 -23.51
CA GLU A 180 5.80 20.13 -23.32
C GLU A 180 4.57 20.11 -22.38
N PRO A 181 4.41 21.05 -21.43
CA PRO A 181 5.29 22.15 -21.03
C PRO A 181 5.91 21.86 -19.66
N VAL A 182 7.16 21.35 -19.61
CA VAL A 182 7.90 21.26 -18.34
C VAL A 182 9.27 21.92 -18.40
N VAL A 183 9.98 21.85 -19.53
CA VAL A 183 11.28 22.52 -19.67
C VAL A 183 11.12 24.03 -19.55
N GLY A 184 11.89 24.66 -18.65
CA GLY A 184 11.80 26.09 -18.34
C GLY A 184 10.62 26.51 -17.45
N SER A 185 9.77 25.57 -17.01
CA SER A 185 8.66 25.85 -16.09
C SER A 185 8.98 25.30 -14.71
N PRO A 186 8.92 26.12 -13.63
CA PRO A 186 9.18 25.63 -12.29
C PRO A 186 8.17 24.53 -11.91
N ILE A 187 8.65 23.50 -11.25
CA ILE A 187 7.83 22.48 -10.60
C ILE A 187 7.51 23.01 -9.20
N SER A 188 6.23 22.94 -8.82
CA SER A 188 5.77 23.10 -7.43
C SER A 188 4.64 22.11 -7.24
N VAL A 189 4.94 20.98 -6.59
CA VAL A 189 4.02 19.84 -6.52
C VAL A 189 3.93 19.35 -5.09
N LYS A 190 2.68 19.16 -4.62
CA LYS A 190 2.41 18.43 -3.39
C LYS A 190 2.54 16.94 -3.67
N MET A 191 3.45 16.28 -2.96
CA MET A 191 3.74 14.86 -3.06
C MET A 191 3.42 14.18 -1.74
N ASN A 192 2.69 13.08 -1.78
CA ASN A 192 2.43 12.24 -0.60
C ASN A 192 3.67 11.43 -0.27
N VAL A 193 3.92 11.25 1.03
CA VAL A 193 5.11 10.56 1.54
C VAL A 193 4.67 9.51 2.55
N ILE A 194 5.17 8.29 2.38
CA ILE A 194 4.95 7.18 3.30
C ILE A 194 6.28 6.60 3.77
N ARG A 195 6.34 6.21 5.04
CA ARG A 195 7.56 5.76 5.72
C ARG A 195 7.70 4.26 5.83
N LYS A 196 6.56 3.58 5.78
CA LYS A 196 6.45 2.12 5.84
C LYS A 196 5.31 1.67 4.93
N PRO A 197 5.34 0.44 4.42
CA PRO A 197 4.29 -0.09 3.55
C PRO A 197 2.88 0.05 4.15
N ASP A 198 2.74 -0.15 5.46
CA ASP A 198 1.45 -0.06 6.17
C ASP A 198 0.78 1.32 6.09
N GLU A 199 1.55 2.38 5.79
CA GLU A 199 1.00 3.74 5.63
C GLU A 199 0.38 3.98 4.25
N TYR A 200 0.59 3.06 3.29
CA TYR A 200 0.10 3.20 1.92
C TYR A 200 -1.41 3.42 1.87
N LEU A 201 -2.18 2.66 2.65
CA LEU A 201 -3.63 2.80 2.69
C LEU A 201 -4.06 4.20 3.16
N ASN A 202 -3.31 4.82 4.09
CA ASN A 202 -3.65 6.16 4.62
C ASN A 202 -3.54 7.28 3.58
N CYS A 203 -3.00 7.01 2.40
CA CYS A 203 -2.94 7.97 1.30
C CYS A 203 -4.26 8.08 0.52
N PHE A 204 -5.25 7.24 0.83
CA PHE A 204 -6.52 7.20 0.11
C PHE A 204 -7.68 7.63 0.99
N ASP A 205 -8.68 8.19 0.33
CA ASP A 205 -10.00 8.37 0.92
C ASP A 205 -10.87 7.14 0.60
N ALA A 206 -11.38 6.48 1.64
CA ALA A 206 -12.17 5.26 1.50
C ALA A 206 -13.46 5.46 0.66
N GLU A 207 -14.07 6.64 0.74
CA GLU A 207 -15.28 6.96 -0.02
C GLU A 207 -14.96 7.14 -1.49
N LEU A 208 -13.93 7.92 -1.82
CA LEU A 208 -13.46 8.09 -3.19
C LEU A 208 -12.98 6.77 -3.80
N LEU A 209 -12.31 5.92 -3.01
CA LEU A 209 -11.84 4.63 -3.50
C LEU A 209 -13.01 3.69 -3.80
N TRP A 210 -14.02 3.64 -2.93
CA TRP A 210 -15.25 2.89 -3.18
C TRP A 210 -16.02 3.41 -4.40
N LYS A 211 -16.18 4.74 -4.48
CA LYS A 211 -16.88 5.42 -5.58
C LYS A 211 -16.26 5.11 -6.95
N ASN A 212 -14.95 4.97 -7.01
CA ASN A 212 -14.20 4.74 -8.25
C ASN A 212 -13.74 3.27 -8.40
N ALA A 213 -14.24 2.37 -7.57
CA ALA A 213 -13.85 0.97 -7.57
C ALA A 213 -14.34 0.26 -8.83
N SER A 214 -13.40 -0.19 -9.66
CA SER A 214 -13.66 -1.00 -10.85
C SER A 214 -13.25 -2.47 -10.69
N THR A 215 -12.71 -2.84 -9.54
CA THR A 215 -12.18 -4.18 -9.24
C THR A 215 -12.40 -4.51 -7.76
N GLU A 216 -12.37 -5.80 -7.42
CA GLU A 216 -12.49 -6.32 -6.05
C GLU A 216 -11.39 -5.78 -5.15
N ILE A 217 -10.19 -5.54 -5.70
CA ILE A 217 -9.06 -4.96 -4.97
C ILE A 217 -9.40 -3.56 -4.45
N HIS A 218 -10.01 -2.70 -5.29
CA HIS A 218 -10.42 -1.36 -4.86
C HIS A 218 -11.51 -1.41 -3.79
N ILE A 219 -12.46 -2.34 -3.91
CA ILE A 219 -13.50 -2.57 -2.89
C ILE A 219 -12.86 -3.02 -1.57
N LYS A 220 -11.95 -4.01 -1.62
CA LYS A 220 -11.22 -4.50 -0.45
C LYS A 220 -10.51 -3.36 0.28
N MET A 221 -9.71 -2.58 -0.44
CA MET A 221 -8.95 -1.47 0.13
C MET A 221 -9.85 -0.41 0.75
N ALA A 222 -10.97 -0.05 0.10
CA ALA A 222 -11.91 0.93 0.65
C ALA A 222 -12.53 0.46 1.97
N ILE A 223 -12.84 -0.84 2.09
CA ILE A 223 -13.36 -1.44 3.31
C ILE A 223 -12.29 -1.48 4.40
N GLU A 224 -11.07 -1.92 4.07
CA GLU A 224 -9.95 -1.98 5.02
C GLU A 224 -9.62 -0.60 5.59
N LEU A 225 -9.63 0.44 4.75
CA LEU A 225 -9.43 1.82 5.18
C LEU A 225 -10.48 2.31 6.16
N GLU A 226 -11.76 2.11 5.84
CA GLU A 226 -12.82 2.54 6.76
C GLU A 226 -12.84 1.68 8.03
N ALA A 227 -12.47 0.39 7.94
CA ALA A 227 -12.35 -0.47 9.10
C ALA A 227 -11.22 0.00 10.03
N GLN A 228 -10.10 0.49 9.49
CA GLN A 228 -9.01 1.05 10.28
C GLN A 228 -9.43 2.28 11.07
N GLU A 229 -10.21 3.19 10.47
CA GLU A 229 -10.76 4.35 11.18
C GLU A 229 -11.74 3.92 12.28
N ILE A 230 -12.64 2.97 12.00
CA ILE A 230 -13.57 2.41 13.01
C ILE A 230 -12.80 1.75 14.16
N ALA A 231 -11.76 0.98 13.85
CA ALA A 231 -10.91 0.27 14.81
C ALA A 231 -10.15 1.26 15.72
N LYS A 232 -9.64 2.36 15.13
CA LYS A 232 -9.00 3.46 15.85
C LYS A 232 -9.95 4.19 16.79
N GLU A 233 -11.17 4.49 16.34
CA GLU A 233 -12.23 5.09 17.17
C GLU A 233 -12.57 4.19 18.39
N GLN A 234 -12.64 2.88 18.18
CA GLN A 234 -12.91 1.89 19.22
C GLN A 234 -11.67 1.49 20.05
N ARG A 235 -10.47 1.97 19.68
CA ARG A 235 -9.18 1.61 20.29
C ARG A 235 -8.93 0.09 20.30
N ARG A 236 -9.27 -0.60 19.21
CA ARG A 236 -9.05 -2.04 19.03
C ARG A 236 -8.34 -2.31 17.71
N PRO A 237 -7.41 -3.28 17.65
CA PRO A 237 -6.83 -3.69 16.38
C PRO A 237 -7.84 -4.50 15.55
N ILE A 238 -7.69 -4.46 14.22
CA ILE A 238 -8.38 -5.39 13.33
C ILE A 238 -7.67 -6.74 13.45
N MET A 239 -8.41 -7.78 13.83
CA MET A 239 -7.88 -9.13 14.03
C MET A 239 -8.05 -10.03 12.81
N LYS A 240 -8.93 -9.64 11.87
CA LYS A 240 -9.33 -10.46 10.72
C LYS A 240 -8.78 -9.93 9.41
N THR A 241 -8.54 -10.83 8.47
CA THR A 241 -8.16 -10.53 7.10
C THR A 241 -9.39 -10.51 6.21
N LEU A 242 -9.49 -9.51 5.34
CA LEU A 242 -10.58 -9.38 4.39
C LEU A 242 -10.28 -10.09 3.06
N ARG A 243 -11.28 -10.80 2.56
CA ARG A 243 -11.38 -11.28 1.19
C ARG A 243 -12.68 -10.78 0.56
N ILE A 244 -12.63 -10.57 -0.74
CA ILE A 244 -13.79 -10.21 -1.55
C ILE A 244 -14.10 -11.42 -2.43
N GLY A 245 -15.30 -11.97 -2.29
CA GLY A 245 -15.78 -13.03 -3.16
C GLY A 245 -15.97 -12.50 -4.58
N SER A 246 -15.73 -13.38 -5.56
CA SER A 246 -15.78 -13.12 -7.00
C SER A 246 -17.07 -12.41 -7.47
N GLU A 247 -18.19 -12.68 -6.81
CA GLU A 247 -19.48 -12.12 -7.22
C GLU A 247 -19.88 -10.90 -6.40
N PHE A 248 -19.13 -10.56 -5.35
CA PHE A 248 -19.52 -9.50 -4.43
C PHE A 248 -19.67 -8.16 -5.14
N LEU A 249 -18.70 -7.76 -5.97
CA LEU A 249 -18.77 -6.51 -6.75
C LEU A 249 -19.98 -6.50 -7.69
N SER A 250 -20.31 -7.61 -8.35
CA SER A 250 -21.50 -7.70 -9.19
C SER A 250 -22.79 -7.49 -8.40
N THR A 251 -22.86 -8.02 -7.17
CA THR A 251 -24.03 -7.86 -6.29
C THR A 251 -24.14 -6.43 -5.73
N LEU A 252 -23.01 -5.75 -5.52
CA LEU A 252 -23.01 -4.31 -5.17
C LEU A 252 -23.61 -3.47 -6.30
N ASN A 253 -23.20 -3.73 -7.55
CA ASN A 253 -23.74 -3.04 -8.72
C ASN A 253 -25.24 -3.28 -8.88
N ALA A 254 -25.69 -4.53 -8.76
CA ALA A 254 -27.10 -4.90 -8.91
C ALA A 254 -28.03 -4.26 -7.85
N ASN A 255 -27.48 -3.83 -6.71
CA ASN A 255 -28.23 -3.27 -5.60
C ASN A 255 -28.01 -1.77 -5.40
N ASP A 256 -27.44 -1.03 -6.37
CA ASP A 256 -27.11 0.40 -6.25
C ASP A 256 -26.22 0.70 -5.01
N ALA A 257 -25.28 -0.19 -4.74
CA ALA A 257 -24.34 -0.10 -3.62
C ALA A 257 -22.87 0.05 -4.05
N ALA A 258 -22.57 -0.05 -5.35
CA ALA A 258 -21.26 0.31 -5.89
C ALA A 258 -21.23 1.78 -6.32
N GLY A 259 -20.03 2.35 -6.47
CA GLY A 259 -19.86 3.69 -7.03
C GLY A 259 -20.58 4.78 -6.23
N ASP A 260 -21.38 5.59 -6.95
CA ASP A 260 -22.25 6.64 -6.41
C ASP A 260 -23.68 6.15 -6.10
N GLY A 261 -23.89 4.83 -6.01
CA GLY A 261 -25.19 4.26 -5.73
C GLY A 261 -25.77 4.75 -4.39
N ILE A 262 -27.10 4.82 -4.31
CA ILE A 262 -27.82 5.35 -3.13
C ILE A 262 -27.52 4.60 -1.83
N PHE A 263 -27.07 3.34 -1.92
CA PHE A 263 -26.69 2.51 -0.78
C PHE A 263 -25.18 2.39 -0.59
N ALA A 264 -24.35 3.04 -1.42
CA ALA A 264 -22.91 2.85 -1.45
C ALA A 264 -22.26 3.17 -0.09
N SER A 265 -22.54 4.36 0.46
CA SER A 265 -21.97 4.78 1.74
C SER A 265 -22.35 3.86 2.90
N VAL A 266 -23.63 3.45 3.00
CA VAL A 266 -24.10 2.58 4.09
C VAL A 266 -23.56 1.16 3.98
N VAL A 267 -23.45 0.61 2.76
CA VAL A 267 -22.90 -0.73 2.53
C VAL A 267 -21.40 -0.76 2.82
N ARG A 268 -20.63 0.21 2.31
CA ARG A 268 -19.19 0.36 2.59
C ARG A 268 -18.94 0.36 4.10
N LYS A 269 -19.64 1.24 4.82
CA LYS A 269 -19.54 1.35 6.28
C LYS A 269 -19.93 0.06 6.99
N LYS A 270 -20.95 -0.65 6.53
CA LYS A 270 -21.35 -1.95 7.12
C LYS A 270 -20.33 -3.05 6.89
N CYS A 271 -19.71 -3.11 5.72
CA CYS A 271 -18.60 -4.03 5.45
C CYS A 271 -17.42 -3.75 6.37
N ALA A 272 -17.08 -2.47 6.54
CA ALA A 272 -16.00 -2.03 7.42
C ALA A 272 -16.28 -2.36 8.90
N GLN A 273 -17.53 -2.17 9.36
CA GLN A 273 -17.96 -2.57 10.70
C GLN A 273 -17.88 -4.09 10.92
N VAL A 274 -18.17 -4.90 9.90
CA VAL A 274 -18.00 -6.36 9.95
C VAL A 274 -16.53 -6.71 10.16
N LEU A 275 -15.64 -6.12 9.36
CA LEU A 275 -14.20 -6.39 9.45
C LEU A 275 -13.59 -5.92 10.78
N ALA A 276 -14.00 -4.74 11.26
CA ALA A 276 -13.53 -4.16 12.52
C ALA A 276 -14.24 -4.73 13.77
N GLU A 277 -15.14 -5.71 13.60
CA GLU A 277 -15.93 -6.33 14.68
C GLU A 277 -16.57 -5.29 15.61
N ALA A 278 -17.22 -4.29 15.03
CA ALA A 278 -17.77 -3.16 15.77
C ALA A 278 -18.81 -3.60 16.82
N GLU A 279 -18.68 -3.09 18.05
CA GLU A 279 -19.50 -3.54 19.19
C GLU A 279 -21.03 -3.41 19.00
N ASN A 280 -21.44 -2.45 18.18
CA ASN A 280 -22.86 -2.17 17.90
C ASN A 280 -23.40 -2.89 16.66
N LEU A 281 -22.63 -3.83 16.09
CA LEU A 281 -23.03 -4.57 14.92
C LEU A 281 -23.61 -5.94 15.28
N GLU A 282 -24.88 -6.16 14.93
CA GLU A 282 -25.51 -7.47 15.07
C GLU A 282 -25.17 -8.36 13.87
N ILE A 283 -24.30 -9.34 14.10
CA ILE A 283 -23.95 -10.40 13.14
C ILE A 283 -24.74 -11.66 13.51
N ASN A 284 -25.55 -12.14 12.57
CA ASN A 284 -26.38 -13.33 12.74
C ASN A 284 -25.84 -14.48 11.88
N ASP A 285 -26.09 -15.72 12.31
CA ASP A 285 -25.84 -16.88 11.45
C ASP A 285 -26.80 -16.88 10.25
N PHE A 286 -26.29 -17.32 9.09
CA PHE A 286 -27.09 -17.57 7.90
C PHE A 286 -27.36 -19.08 7.81
N HIS A 287 -28.64 -19.45 7.93
CA HIS A 287 -29.06 -20.84 8.07
C HIS A 287 -29.40 -21.47 6.72
N THR A 288 -29.27 -22.79 6.63
CA THR A 288 -29.64 -23.58 5.43
C THR A 288 -31.14 -23.62 5.18
N ASP A 289 -31.93 -23.49 6.24
CA ASP A 289 -33.37 -23.62 6.23
C ASP A 289 -34.08 -22.46 6.97
N THR A 290 -35.38 -22.36 6.76
CA THR A 290 -36.22 -21.35 7.42
C THR A 290 -36.47 -21.64 8.90
N THR A 291 -36.24 -22.89 9.34
CA THR A 291 -36.35 -23.32 10.74
C THR A 291 -35.16 -22.87 11.60
N ARG A 292 -34.09 -22.36 10.98
CA ARG A 292 -32.88 -21.83 11.63
C ARG A 292 -32.20 -22.84 12.54
N THR A 293 -32.28 -24.11 12.15
CA THR A 293 -31.77 -25.23 12.93
C THR A 293 -30.30 -25.50 12.65
N GLU A 294 -29.86 -25.29 11.40
CA GLU A 294 -28.48 -25.54 10.99
C GLU A 294 -27.89 -24.31 10.30
N VAL A 295 -26.68 -23.94 10.71
CA VAL A 295 -25.90 -22.87 10.08
C VAL A 295 -25.35 -23.40 8.77
N ARG A 296 -25.42 -22.61 7.70
CA ARG A 296 -24.83 -23.02 6.43
C ARG A 296 -23.31 -23.04 6.55
N ILE A 297 -22.71 -24.16 6.15
CA ILE A 297 -21.27 -24.39 6.14
C ILE A 297 -20.80 -24.56 4.69
N ARG A 298 -19.75 -23.84 4.31
CA ARG A 298 -19.14 -23.95 2.98
C ARG A 298 -18.33 -25.24 2.89
N LYS A 299 -18.68 -26.10 1.94
CA LYS A 299 -18.12 -27.47 1.85
C LYS A 299 -16.61 -27.54 1.63
N ARG A 300 -16.03 -26.55 0.96
CA ARG A 300 -14.60 -26.58 0.58
C ARG A 300 -13.65 -26.32 1.75
N ASP A 301 -14.09 -25.60 2.77
CA ASP A 301 -13.21 -25.13 3.83
C ASP A 301 -13.89 -24.98 5.19
N ASP A 302 -15.12 -25.45 5.36
CA ASP A 302 -15.90 -25.36 6.59
C ASP A 302 -16.15 -23.92 7.10
N ALA A 303 -16.07 -22.92 6.21
CA ALA A 303 -16.41 -21.55 6.56
C ALA A 303 -17.90 -21.44 6.92
N ARG A 304 -18.22 -20.69 7.98
CA ARG A 304 -19.59 -20.50 8.47
C ARG A 304 -20.23 -19.32 7.74
N ALA A 305 -21.46 -19.49 7.27
CA ALA A 305 -22.21 -18.40 6.67
C ALA A 305 -22.77 -17.46 7.74
N LYS A 306 -22.52 -16.17 7.56
CA LYS A 306 -23.01 -15.08 8.41
C LYS A 306 -23.81 -14.08 7.60
N ARG A 307 -24.67 -13.33 8.27
CA ARG A 307 -25.42 -12.22 7.68
C ARG A 307 -25.52 -11.01 8.61
N VAL A 308 -25.60 -9.84 7.99
CA VAL A 308 -25.77 -8.55 8.67
C VAL A 308 -26.86 -7.74 7.98
N HIS A 309 -27.68 -7.05 8.79
CA HIS A 309 -28.64 -6.08 8.27
C HIS A 309 -27.94 -4.78 7.86
N VAL A 310 -28.12 -4.36 6.60
CA VAL A 310 -27.58 -3.09 6.10
C VAL A 310 -28.61 -1.95 6.20
N THR A 311 -29.79 -2.09 5.58
CA THR A 311 -30.79 -1.01 5.46
C THR A 311 -32.16 -1.42 6.01
N LYS A 312 -32.82 -0.56 6.80
CA LYS A 312 -34.10 -0.87 7.45
C LYS A 312 -35.34 -0.61 6.60
N SER A 313 -35.25 0.27 5.61
CA SER A 313 -36.35 0.78 4.77
C SER A 313 -36.36 0.17 3.38
N ASP A 314 -37.55 -0.03 2.80
CA ASP A 314 -37.77 -0.45 1.40
C ASP A 314 -36.98 -1.73 1.02
N ARG A 315 -36.05 -1.67 0.05
CA ARG A 315 -34.96 -2.63 -0.16
C ARG A 315 -34.20 -2.86 1.16
N ALA A 316 -34.64 -3.86 1.93
CA ALA A 316 -34.03 -4.27 3.18
C ALA A 316 -32.80 -5.14 2.89
N LEU A 317 -31.68 -4.48 2.59
CA LEU A 317 -30.45 -5.12 2.16
C LEU A 317 -29.77 -5.89 3.30
N ARG A 318 -29.15 -7.00 2.91
CA ARG A 318 -28.48 -7.97 3.77
C ARG A 318 -27.11 -8.25 3.17
N LEU A 319 -26.08 -8.13 4.00
CA LEU A 319 -24.72 -8.50 3.67
C LEU A 319 -24.51 -9.94 4.12
N MET A 320 -24.14 -10.83 3.21
CA MET A 320 -23.79 -12.22 3.50
C MET A 320 -22.28 -12.41 3.30
N PHE A 321 -21.65 -13.11 4.23
CA PHE A 321 -20.22 -13.38 4.19
C PHE A 321 -19.87 -14.73 4.82
N TRP A 322 -18.73 -15.27 4.43
CA TRP A 322 -18.15 -16.45 5.02
C TRP A 322 -17.14 -16.06 6.09
N GLU A 323 -17.14 -16.79 7.20
CA GLU A 323 -16.20 -16.60 8.28
C GLU A 323 -15.51 -17.92 8.62
N LYS A 324 -14.18 -17.90 8.61
CA LYS A 324 -13.35 -19.02 9.04
C LYS A 324 -12.12 -18.49 9.76
N GLN A 325 -11.97 -18.82 11.05
CA GLN A 325 -10.86 -18.35 11.88
C GLN A 325 -10.72 -16.82 11.77
N ASP A 326 -9.54 -16.34 11.35
CA ASP A 326 -9.23 -14.93 11.22
C ASP A 326 -9.50 -14.39 9.80
N VAL A 327 -10.37 -15.03 9.01
CA VAL A 327 -10.70 -14.61 7.64
C VAL A 327 -12.19 -14.36 7.49
N ILE A 328 -12.51 -13.19 6.91
CA ILE A 328 -13.85 -12.81 6.45
C ILE A 328 -13.83 -12.71 4.94
N GLU A 329 -14.76 -13.39 4.27
CA GLU A 329 -14.95 -13.30 2.82
C GLU A 329 -16.34 -12.75 2.51
N LEU A 330 -16.41 -11.50 2.06
CA LEU A 330 -17.67 -10.88 1.67
C LEU A 330 -18.16 -11.51 0.36
N ALA A 331 -19.34 -12.11 0.39
CA ALA A 331 -19.81 -12.95 -0.71
C ALA A 331 -20.92 -12.29 -1.51
N THR A 332 -21.93 -11.72 -0.85
CA THR A 332 -23.14 -11.25 -1.55
C THR A 332 -23.81 -10.12 -0.77
N LEU A 333 -24.30 -9.10 -1.49
CA LEU A 333 -25.30 -8.15 -1.01
C LEU A 333 -26.64 -8.45 -1.68
N GLY A 334 -27.70 -8.65 -0.90
CA GLY A 334 -28.99 -9.06 -1.44
C GLY A 334 -30.16 -8.49 -0.66
N ASN A 335 -31.34 -8.51 -1.27
CA ASN A 335 -32.58 -8.08 -0.61
C ASN A 335 -33.07 -9.18 0.35
N LYS A 336 -33.80 -8.81 1.42
CA LYS A 336 -34.25 -9.71 2.49
C LYS A 336 -34.97 -10.99 2.02
N ASN A 337 -35.65 -10.95 0.88
CA ASN A 337 -36.41 -12.08 0.35
C ASN A 337 -35.70 -12.81 -0.80
N GLU A 338 -34.50 -12.37 -1.15
CA GLU A 338 -33.64 -12.90 -2.21
C GLU A 338 -32.27 -13.27 -1.61
N GLU A 339 -32.24 -13.57 -0.31
CA GLU A 339 -31.01 -13.91 0.42
C GLU A 339 -30.45 -15.23 -0.11
N TYR A 340 -29.23 -15.17 -0.61
CA TYR A 340 -28.36 -16.34 -0.73
C TYR A 340 -26.92 -15.88 -0.52
N ILE A 341 -25.99 -16.84 -0.56
CA ILE A 341 -24.57 -16.57 -0.39
C ILE A 341 -23.83 -17.31 -1.50
N HIS A 342 -23.10 -16.56 -2.32
CA HIS A 342 -22.17 -17.14 -3.31
C HIS A 342 -21.08 -17.92 -2.59
N GLU A 343 -20.65 -19.04 -3.15
CA GLU A 343 -19.59 -19.87 -2.57
C GLU A 343 -18.20 -19.22 -2.69
N GLY A 344 -18.05 -18.28 -3.63
CA GLY A 344 -16.78 -17.63 -4.01
C GLY A 344 -15.88 -18.57 -4.80
N GLU A 345 -14.85 -18.03 -5.45
CA GLU A 345 -13.83 -18.82 -6.15
C GLU A 345 -12.85 -19.50 -5.21
N VAL A 346 -12.33 -20.67 -5.61
CA VAL A 346 -11.20 -21.31 -4.92
C VAL A 346 -9.97 -20.54 -5.38
N LEU A 347 -9.58 -19.52 -4.64
CA LEU A 347 -8.28 -18.92 -4.82
C LEU A 347 -7.27 -19.96 -4.31
N GLU A 348 -6.49 -20.55 -5.22
CA GLU A 348 -5.30 -21.31 -4.84
C GLU A 348 -4.53 -20.43 -3.85
N ALA A 349 -4.17 -21.01 -2.69
CA ALA A 349 -3.55 -20.30 -1.59
C ALA A 349 -2.46 -19.37 -2.14
N ASP A 350 -2.62 -18.05 -1.91
CA ASP A 350 -1.74 -16.96 -2.35
C ASP A 350 -0.54 -17.50 -3.13
N GLN A 351 -0.72 -17.72 -4.45
CA GLN A 351 0.43 -17.99 -5.30
C GLN A 351 1.34 -16.77 -5.11
N GLU A 352 2.41 -16.93 -4.33
CA GLU A 352 3.65 -16.20 -4.56
C GLU A 352 3.78 -16.17 -6.07
N VAL A 353 3.73 -14.97 -6.66
CA VAL A 353 3.94 -14.77 -8.09
C VAL A 353 5.29 -15.40 -8.40
N THR A 354 5.26 -16.67 -8.77
CA THR A 354 6.42 -17.43 -9.19
C THR A 354 6.54 -17.00 -10.63
N VAL A 355 7.42 -16.03 -10.85
CA VAL A 355 7.87 -15.64 -12.18
C VAL A 355 8.71 -16.79 -12.70
N ASP A 356 8.06 -17.88 -13.08
CA ASP A 356 8.63 -18.92 -13.89
C ASP A 356 7.98 -18.84 -15.26
N ALA A 357 8.81 -18.45 -16.23
CA ALA A 357 8.76 -18.75 -17.67
C ALA A 357 8.80 -17.51 -18.56
N ILE A 358 9.99 -16.93 -18.72
CA ILE A 358 10.49 -16.58 -20.06
C ILE A 358 11.93 -17.08 -20.16
N ASN A 359 12.17 -18.01 -21.09
CA ASN A 359 13.49 -18.51 -21.47
C ASN A 359 14.40 -17.41 -22.02
#